data_AF-A0A5C6BYY3-F1
#
_entry.id   AF-A0A5C6BYY3-F1
#
_cell.length_a   1.000
_cell.length_b   1.000
_cell.length_c   1.000
_cell.angle_alpha   90.00
_cell.angle_beta   90.00
_cell.angle_gamma   90.00
#
_symmetry.space_group_name_H-M   'P 1'
#
loop_
_entity.id
_entity.type
_entity.pdbx_description
1 polymer ?
#
loop_
_entity_poly.entity_id
_entity_poly.type
_entity_poly.pdbx_seq_one_letter_code
_entity_poly.pdbx_strand_id
1 'polypeptide(L)'
;MLNENAILLVVGVIVACLLSGGSFAMGLLLGRRTRRSENYLTEAHTDALTGLSNRRAFDKCLDALFQACHEEGNSFVLALVDVDHFKAINDSYGHPVGDIVLQRIASTLEGGCGNASMVARHGGDEFAILIVAPVEVAAARFNQLCKRISERPIEVGHAAIEVTISVGLSRCNTELSVEAVVRQADKALYLAKKRGRNQVCFDAALTESAPIGHTGNILRPKFENDTRLEMKPPCPAPILTCHLDELESVPEVQDRVKRGAVSIGNFDGVHAGHRELLARVRAAADRVGGPAVVVVLDPHPATVLRPHSAPARLTTIPRRAELMGELGIDALVVCPASLEFLNHTADEFFELLIANRLQAESVVEGPNFFFGRDRGGDINRLRVLCEQSGKSLEIVEPRMEEERMVSSSRIREAISAGQIRSANTMLQSTYQISGRVAAGAGRGRSLGFPTANLVEVATLIPGHGVYAAYVTGQGLPRAGLPRAGLSGEVLARQGSPAQGPAVGPLLAAVHVGPNPTFDDEQRTKVEVHCLDYDGDLYGQTVTVHWLDQLRGVEKFKSAETLAVQIQRDIATVRSLASQIQSR
;
A
#
# COMPACT_ATOMS: atom_id res chain seq x y z
N MET A 1 -59.19 3.07 -57.08
CA MET A 1 -57.88 2.47 -56.76
C MET A 1 -56.71 3.49 -56.72
N LEU A 2 -56.95 4.78 -56.44
CA LEU A 2 -55.86 5.80 -56.41
C LEU A 2 -55.46 6.25 -54.99
N ASN A 3 -56.14 5.77 -53.94
CA ASN A 3 -55.95 6.30 -52.57
C ASN A 3 -54.96 5.50 -51.72
N GLU A 4 -54.79 4.20 -51.96
CA GLU A 4 -53.88 3.36 -51.15
C GLU A 4 -52.41 3.59 -51.50
N ASN A 5 -52.09 3.81 -52.77
CA ASN A 5 -50.71 4.08 -53.21
C ASN A 5 -50.19 5.43 -52.68
N ALA A 6 -51.07 6.43 -52.54
CA ALA A 6 -50.69 7.74 -51.99
C ALA A 6 -50.33 7.65 -50.50
N ILE A 7 -51.09 6.86 -49.73
CA ILE A 7 -50.83 6.63 -48.31
C ILE A 7 -49.52 5.86 -48.13
N LEU A 8 -49.27 4.83 -48.94
CA LEU A 8 -48.03 4.05 -48.89
C LEU A 8 -46.78 4.92 -49.16
N LEU A 9 -46.91 5.88 -50.09
CA LEU A 9 -45.80 6.76 -50.47
C LEU A 9 -45.48 7.79 -49.38
N VAL A 10 -46.51 8.36 -48.74
CA VAL A 10 -46.34 9.28 -47.60
C VAL A 10 -45.73 8.56 -46.38
N VAL A 11 -46.22 7.36 -46.07
CA VAL A 11 -45.65 6.54 -44.99
C VAL A 11 -44.19 6.17 -45.29
N GLY A 12 -43.89 5.79 -46.54
CA GLY A 12 -42.53 5.49 -46.97
C GLY A 12 -41.56 6.66 -46.82
N VAL A 13 -41.99 7.87 -47.16
CA VAL A 13 -41.17 9.09 -47.01
C VAL A 13 -40.95 9.43 -45.54
N ILE A 14 -41.98 9.31 -44.68
CA ILE A 14 -41.84 9.57 -43.23
C ILE A 14 -40.88 8.57 -42.58
N VAL A 15 -40.98 7.28 -42.93
CA VAL A 15 -40.07 6.25 -42.43
C VAL A 15 -38.64 6.49 -42.91
N ALA A 16 -38.44 6.89 -44.18
CA ALA A 16 -37.12 7.23 -44.72
C ALA A 16 -36.51 8.47 -44.02
N CYS A 17 -37.31 9.49 -43.71
CA CYS A 17 -36.87 10.67 -42.96
C CYS A 17 -36.50 10.35 -41.50
N LEU A 18 -37.25 9.45 -40.83
CA LEU A 18 -36.93 9.01 -39.47
C LEU A 18 -35.64 8.18 -39.41
N LEU A 19 -35.42 7.30 -40.40
CA LEU A 19 -34.21 6.47 -40.49
C LEU A 19 -32.95 7.29 -40.82
N SER A 20 -33.07 8.30 -41.68
CA SER A 20 -31.96 9.19 -42.05
C SER A 20 -31.62 10.18 -40.92
N GLY A 21 -32.61 10.74 -40.22
CA GLY A 21 -32.41 11.59 -39.05
C GLY A 21 -31.74 10.87 -37.88
N GLY A 22 -32.12 9.62 -37.62
CA GLY A 22 -31.49 8.76 -36.61
C GLY A 22 -30.03 8.44 -36.92
N SER A 23 -29.70 8.22 -38.20
CA SER A 23 -28.33 7.92 -38.64
C SER A 23 -27.38 9.12 -38.51
N PHE A 24 -27.88 10.34 -38.76
CA PHE A 24 -27.09 11.57 -38.59
C PHE A 24 -26.84 11.91 -37.11
N ALA A 25 -27.86 11.77 -36.25
CA ALA A 25 -27.73 11.95 -34.80
C ALA A 25 -26.80 10.90 -34.18
N MET A 26 -26.88 9.64 -34.63
CA MET A 26 -25.96 8.57 -34.24
C MET A 26 -24.53 8.85 -34.70
N GLY A 27 -24.33 9.39 -35.91
CA GLY A 27 -23.01 9.80 -36.41
C GLY A 27 -22.36 10.91 -35.57
N LEU A 28 -23.14 11.90 -35.12
CA LEU A 28 -22.66 12.96 -34.22
C LEU A 28 -22.38 12.45 -32.80
N LEU A 29 -23.18 11.50 -32.29
CA LEU A 29 -22.96 10.84 -30.99
C LEU A 29 -21.73 9.93 -31.02
N LEU A 30 -21.53 9.18 -32.10
CA LEU A 30 -20.36 8.34 -32.33
C LEU A 30 -19.09 9.18 -32.53
N GLY A 31 -19.17 10.29 -33.28
CA GLY A 31 -18.07 11.24 -33.45
C GLY A 31 -17.68 11.97 -32.16
N ARG A 32 -18.65 12.23 -31.26
CA ARG A 32 -18.38 12.72 -29.90
C ARG A 32 -17.77 11.64 -29.01
N ARG A 33 -18.13 10.36 -29.18
CA ARG A 33 -17.53 9.22 -28.46
C ARG A 33 -16.09 8.96 -28.89
N THR A 34 -15.76 9.01 -30.17
CA THR A 34 -14.38 8.80 -30.66
C THR A 34 -13.45 9.93 -30.22
N ARG A 35 -13.86 11.20 -30.33
CA ARG A 35 -13.05 12.33 -29.81
C ARG A 35 -12.88 12.30 -28.28
N ARG A 36 -13.90 11.84 -27.54
CA ARG A 36 -13.75 11.58 -26.10
C ARG A 36 -12.81 10.42 -25.83
N SER A 37 -12.88 9.34 -26.60
CA SER A 37 -12.03 8.15 -26.44
C SER A 37 -10.55 8.45 -26.71
N GLU A 38 -10.23 9.30 -27.68
CA GLU A 38 -8.86 9.77 -27.94
C GLU A 38 -8.36 10.70 -26.82
N ASN A 39 -9.23 11.57 -26.28
CA ASN A 39 -8.90 12.35 -25.09
C ASN A 39 -8.73 11.47 -23.84
N TYR A 40 -9.53 10.42 -23.66
CA TYR A 40 -9.39 9.47 -22.55
C TYR A 40 -8.12 8.62 -22.64
N LEU A 41 -7.64 8.31 -23.85
CA LEU A 41 -6.37 7.60 -24.02
C LEU A 41 -5.18 8.53 -23.75
N THR A 42 -5.27 9.80 -24.17
CA THR A 42 -4.25 10.80 -23.81
C THR A 42 -4.23 11.03 -22.29
N GLU A 43 -5.39 11.22 -21.64
CA GLU A 43 -5.53 11.40 -20.18
C GLU A 43 -5.19 10.13 -19.36
N ALA A 44 -5.28 8.93 -19.94
CA ALA A 44 -4.86 7.69 -19.29
C ALA A 44 -3.34 7.52 -19.25
N HIS A 45 -2.61 8.21 -20.12
CA HIS A 45 -1.17 8.02 -20.34
C HIS A 45 -0.30 9.25 -20.05
N THR A 46 -0.87 10.44 -19.88
CA THR A 46 -0.12 11.66 -19.53
C THR A 46 -0.36 12.15 -18.09
N ASP A 47 0.59 12.93 -17.57
CA ASP A 47 0.51 13.65 -16.31
C ASP A 47 -0.15 15.01 -16.54
N ALA A 48 -1.21 15.30 -15.78
CA ALA A 48 -2.04 16.49 -16.00
C ALA A 48 -1.31 17.81 -15.73
N LEU A 49 -0.28 17.82 -14.89
CA LEU A 49 0.46 19.05 -14.57
C LEU A 49 1.53 19.36 -15.62
N THR A 50 2.31 18.35 -16.00
CA THR A 50 3.52 18.53 -16.81
C THR A 50 3.33 18.21 -18.30
N GLY A 51 2.25 17.49 -18.66
CA GLY A 51 2.00 17.02 -20.02
C GLY A 51 2.85 15.82 -20.45
N LEU A 52 3.84 15.41 -19.64
CA LEU A 52 4.66 14.22 -19.88
C LEU A 52 3.86 12.92 -19.74
N SER A 53 4.48 11.79 -20.07
CA SER A 53 3.89 10.49 -19.72
C SER A 53 3.72 10.35 -18.20
N ASN A 54 2.64 9.72 -17.76
CA ASN A 54 2.44 9.41 -16.34
C ASN A 54 3.13 8.10 -15.97
N ARG A 55 3.21 7.82 -14.66
CA ARG A 55 3.82 6.58 -14.12
C ARG A 55 3.27 5.30 -14.76
N ARG A 56 1.98 5.23 -15.07
CA ARG A 56 1.38 4.03 -15.68
C ARG A 56 1.86 3.81 -17.11
N ALA A 57 1.98 4.87 -17.89
CA ALA A 57 2.55 4.80 -19.24
C ALA A 57 4.03 4.39 -19.19
N PHE A 58 4.76 4.93 -18.21
CA PHE A 58 6.14 4.57 -17.94
C PHE A 58 6.31 3.09 -17.61
N ASP A 59 5.57 2.55 -16.63
CA ASP A 59 5.68 1.15 -16.21
C ASP A 59 5.44 0.21 -17.40
N LYS A 60 4.42 0.49 -18.23
CA LYS A 60 4.14 -0.28 -19.45
C LYS A 60 5.27 -0.21 -20.48
N CYS A 61 5.89 0.97 -20.67
CA CYS A 61 7.00 1.13 -21.60
C CYS A 61 8.27 0.44 -21.11
N LEU A 62 8.53 0.48 -19.80
CA LEU A 62 9.63 -0.21 -19.16
C LEU A 62 9.50 -1.73 -19.35
N ASP A 63 8.33 -2.30 -19.11
CA ASP A 63 8.07 -3.73 -19.34
C ASP A 63 8.30 -4.12 -20.81
N ALA A 64 7.82 -3.30 -21.76
CA ALA A 64 7.99 -3.55 -23.19
C ALA A 64 9.46 -3.49 -23.63
N LEU A 65 10.24 -2.50 -23.16
CA LEU A 65 11.67 -2.42 -23.45
C LEU A 65 12.47 -3.56 -22.81
N PHE A 66 12.03 -4.03 -21.64
CA PHE A 66 12.66 -5.14 -20.96
C PHE A 66 12.41 -6.47 -21.69
N GLN A 67 11.20 -6.69 -22.23
CA GLN A 67 10.91 -7.82 -23.11
C GLN A 67 11.77 -7.77 -24.38
N ALA A 68 11.83 -6.62 -25.05
CA ALA A 68 12.67 -6.44 -26.25
C ALA A 68 14.18 -6.62 -25.96
N CYS A 69 14.65 -6.21 -24.79
CA CYS A 69 16.02 -6.44 -24.32
C CYS A 69 16.34 -7.95 -24.22
N HIS A 70 15.39 -8.75 -23.71
CA HIS A 70 15.54 -10.19 -23.55
C HIS A 70 15.49 -10.96 -24.88
N GLU A 71 14.67 -10.51 -25.82
CA GLU A 71 14.45 -11.17 -27.11
C GLU A 71 15.50 -10.79 -28.17
N GLU A 72 15.90 -9.53 -28.23
CA GLU A 72 16.75 -8.97 -29.30
C GLU A 72 18.18 -8.65 -28.84
N GLY A 73 18.48 -8.78 -27.54
CA GLY A 73 19.78 -8.43 -26.96
C GLY A 73 20.06 -6.92 -26.87
N ASN A 74 19.03 -6.10 -27.07
CA ASN A 74 19.13 -4.64 -26.97
C ASN A 74 19.45 -4.21 -25.53
N SER A 75 20.11 -3.06 -25.34
CA SER A 75 20.33 -2.48 -24.02
C SER A 75 19.80 -1.06 -23.95
N PHE A 76 19.26 -0.68 -22.79
CA PHE A 76 18.74 0.66 -22.54
C PHE A 76 19.16 1.13 -21.16
N VAL A 77 18.96 2.42 -20.90
CA VAL A 77 19.28 3.08 -19.65
C VAL A 77 17.99 3.58 -19.02
N LEU A 78 17.81 3.26 -17.74
CA LEU A 78 16.84 3.88 -16.88
C LEU A 78 17.49 5.05 -16.15
N ALA A 79 16.90 6.23 -16.25
CA ALA A 79 17.27 7.40 -15.46
C ALA A 79 16.13 7.78 -14.51
N LEU A 80 16.44 7.90 -13.22
CA LEU A 80 15.57 8.50 -12.22
C LEU A 80 16.11 9.88 -11.86
N VAL A 81 15.23 10.88 -11.89
CA VAL A 81 15.56 12.30 -11.73
C VAL A 81 14.69 12.87 -10.61
N ASP A 82 15.32 13.65 -9.73
CA ASP A 82 14.63 14.32 -8.62
C ASP A 82 14.99 15.80 -8.61
N VAL A 83 13.99 16.65 -8.35
CA VAL A 83 14.19 18.09 -8.21
C VAL A 83 14.76 18.42 -6.84
N ASP A 84 15.98 18.93 -6.84
CA ASP A 84 16.71 19.19 -5.60
C ASP A 84 16.02 20.29 -4.79
N HIS A 85 15.83 20.04 -3.49
CA HIS A 85 15.24 20.98 -2.54
C HIS A 85 13.82 21.48 -2.91
N PHE A 86 13.05 20.71 -3.68
CA PHE A 86 11.72 21.14 -4.13
C PHE A 86 10.75 21.52 -3.00
N LYS A 87 10.82 20.83 -1.85
CA LYS A 87 10.05 21.21 -0.66
C LYS A 87 10.35 22.64 -0.21
N ALA A 88 11.62 23.05 -0.17
CA ALA A 88 12.00 24.41 0.22
C ALA A 88 11.47 25.47 -0.76
N ILE A 89 11.37 25.13 -2.05
CA ILE A 89 10.76 25.99 -3.06
C ILE A 89 9.27 26.18 -2.76
N ASN A 90 8.54 25.09 -2.50
CA ASN A 90 7.12 25.16 -2.13
C ASN A 90 6.90 25.94 -0.83
N ASP A 91 7.75 25.70 0.18
CA ASP A 91 7.65 26.37 1.47
C ASP A 91 7.93 27.88 1.34
N SER A 92 8.78 28.30 0.41
CA SER A 92 9.18 29.70 0.22
C SER A 92 8.28 30.48 -0.74
N TYR A 93 7.78 29.84 -1.79
CA TYR A 93 7.07 30.51 -2.89
C TYR A 93 5.64 29.99 -3.13
N GLY A 94 5.24 28.94 -2.41
CA GLY A 94 3.92 28.32 -2.52
C GLY A 94 3.82 27.27 -3.64
N HIS A 95 2.84 26.38 -3.51
CA HIS A 95 2.59 25.29 -4.46
C HIS A 95 2.36 25.74 -5.92
N PRO A 96 1.65 26.84 -6.22
CA PRO A 96 1.49 27.28 -7.62
C PRO A 96 2.81 27.62 -8.31
N VAL A 97 3.80 28.10 -7.55
CA VAL A 97 5.14 28.37 -8.07
C VAL A 97 5.92 27.07 -8.24
N GLY A 98 5.79 26.13 -7.31
CA GLY A 98 6.33 24.78 -7.46
C GLY A 98 5.80 24.06 -8.70
N ASP A 99 4.52 24.23 -9.02
CA ASP A 99 3.89 23.67 -10.22
C ASP A 99 4.53 24.22 -11.51
N ILE A 100 4.81 25.52 -11.57
CA ILE A 100 5.53 26.16 -12.68
C ILE A 100 6.96 25.62 -12.78
N VAL A 101 7.63 25.41 -11.65
CA VAL A 101 8.97 24.81 -11.61
C VAL A 101 8.94 23.40 -12.22
N LEU A 102 7.99 22.56 -11.82
CA LEU A 102 7.84 21.20 -12.36
C LEU A 102 7.53 21.21 -13.87
N GLN A 103 6.66 22.10 -14.34
CA GLN A 103 6.35 22.27 -15.76
C GLN A 103 7.59 22.69 -16.56
N ARG A 104 8.41 23.58 -16.02
CA ARG A 104 9.62 24.06 -16.69
C ARG A 104 10.72 22.99 -16.75
N ILE A 105 10.88 22.22 -15.67
CA ILE A 105 11.80 21.07 -15.63
C ILE A 105 11.34 19.99 -16.61
N ALA A 106 10.05 19.67 -16.62
CA ALA A 106 9.46 18.72 -17.56
C ALA A 106 9.76 19.10 -19.02
N SER A 107 9.49 20.35 -19.40
CA SER A 107 9.80 20.86 -20.75
C SER A 107 11.30 20.79 -21.08
N THR A 108 12.17 21.05 -20.10
CA THR A 108 13.63 20.99 -20.27
C THR A 108 14.12 19.54 -20.45
N LEU A 109 13.56 18.60 -19.68
CA LEU A 109 13.86 17.18 -19.79
C LEU A 109 13.37 16.62 -21.12
N GLU A 110 12.14 16.90 -21.52
CA GLU A 110 11.57 16.45 -22.81
C GLU A 110 12.38 16.96 -24.00
N GLY A 111 12.65 18.27 -24.06
CA GLY A 111 13.43 18.87 -25.13
C GLY A 111 14.92 18.50 -25.10
N GLY A 112 15.45 18.08 -23.96
CA GLY A 112 16.87 17.75 -23.79
C GLY A 112 17.21 16.26 -23.86
N CYS A 113 16.23 15.36 -23.74
CA CYS A 113 16.43 13.91 -23.81
C CYS A 113 16.39 13.35 -25.25
N GLY A 114 15.87 14.10 -26.24
CA GLY A 114 15.94 13.75 -27.66
C GLY A 114 15.31 12.38 -27.97
N ASN A 115 16.09 11.45 -28.55
CA ASN A 115 15.69 10.05 -28.84
C ASN A 115 15.45 9.20 -27.58
N ALA A 116 14.93 9.76 -26.49
CA ALA A 116 14.41 8.98 -25.39
C ALA A 116 13.19 8.18 -25.86
N SER A 117 13.12 6.93 -25.42
CA SER A 117 11.94 6.09 -25.65
C SER A 117 10.75 6.59 -24.84
N MET A 118 11.01 7.19 -23.67
CA MET A 118 9.97 7.84 -22.87
C MET A 118 10.56 8.83 -21.87
N VAL A 119 9.85 9.94 -21.64
CA VAL A 119 10.05 10.86 -20.52
C VAL A 119 8.74 10.92 -19.74
N ALA A 120 8.80 10.64 -18.44
CA ALA A 120 7.60 10.55 -17.60
C ALA A 120 7.79 11.26 -16.27
N ARG A 121 6.68 11.78 -15.72
CA ARG A 121 6.62 12.16 -14.30
C ARG A 121 6.18 10.96 -13.49
N HIS A 122 7.06 10.51 -12.60
CA HIS A 122 6.84 9.32 -11.79
C HIS A 122 5.96 9.63 -10.57
N GLY A 123 6.06 10.84 -10.03
CA GLY A 123 5.19 11.38 -8.98
C GLY A 123 5.88 12.50 -8.20
N GLY A 124 5.11 13.43 -7.62
CA GLY A 124 5.68 14.54 -6.85
C GLY A 124 6.68 15.35 -7.67
N ASP A 125 7.92 15.38 -7.22
CA ASP A 125 9.11 16.01 -7.82
C ASP A 125 10.04 15.02 -8.57
N GLU A 126 9.58 13.78 -8.79
CA GLU A 126 10.36 12.73 -9.45
C GLU A 126 9.95 12.54 -10.93
N PHE A 127 10.97 12.39 -11.78
CA PHE A 127 10.84 12.07 -13.20
C PHE A 127 11.61 10.78 -13.52
N ALA A 128 11.11 10.03 -14.51
CA ALA A 128 11.74 8.81 -14.98
C ALA A 128 11.86 8.83 -16.50
N ILE A 129 13.03 8.44 -17.01
CA ILE A 129 13.36 8.50 -18.45
C ILE A 129 13.97 7.17 -18.90
N LEU A 130 13.52 6.69 -20.06
CA LEU A 130 14.03 5.50 -20.73
C LEU A 130 14.77 5.92 -21.99
N ILE A 131 16.05 5.53 -22.11
CA ILE A 131 16.89 5.87 -23.28
C ILE A 131 17.56 4.62 -23.82
N VAL A 132 17.34 4.31 -25.09
CA VAL A 132 18.09 3.25 -25.80
C VAL A 132 19.43 3.84 -26.27
N ALA A 133 20.41 3.83 -25.36
CA ALA A 133 21.78 4.28 -25.62
C ALA A 133 22.75 3.68 -24.59
N PRO A 134 24.07 3.69 -24.84
CA PRO A 134 25.06 3.40 -23.81
C PRO A 134 24.95 4.35 -22.60
N VAL A 135 25.27 3.84 -21.40
CA VAL A 135 25.13 4.59 -20.14
C VAL A 135 26.00 5.84 -20.11
N GLU A 136 27.16 5.82 -20.75
CA GLU A 136 28.09 6.95 -20.86
C GLU A 136 27.48 8.08 -21.70
N VAL A 137 26.76 7.73 -22.77
CA VAL A 137 26.06 8.70 -23.64
C VAL A 137 24.88 9.30 -22.89
N ALA A 138 24.11 8.48 -22.16
CA ALA A 138 23.03 8.96 -21.31
C ALA A 138 23.56 9.88 -20.21
N ALA A 139 24.66 9.51 -19.54
CA ALA A 139 25.30 10.32 -18.51
C ALA A 139 25.78 11.68 -19.03
N ALA A 140 26.43 11.72 -20.20
CA ALA A 140 26.84 12.98 -20.82
C ALA A 140 25.63 13.90 -21.10
N ARG A 141 24.52 13.35 -21.58
CA ARG A 141 23.28 14.10 -21.81
C ARG A 141 22.67 14.64 -20.51
N PHE A 142 22.57 13.81 -19.47
CA PHE A 142 22.04 14.25 -18.19
C PHE A 142 22.95 15.28 -17.49
N ASN A 143 24.27 15.19 -17.64
CA ASN A 143 25.18 16.23 -17.14
C ASN A 143 24.93 17.58 -17.83
N GLN A 144 24.66 17.58 -19.14
CA GLN A 144 24.27 18.80 -19.86
C GLN A 144 22.89 19.32 -19.44
N LEU A 145 21.96 18.44 -19.04
CA LEU A 145 20.67 18.82 -18.49
C LEU A 145 20.81 19.46 -17.10
N CYS A 146 21.54 18.84 -16.18
CA CYS A 146 21.86 19.41 -14.86
C CYS A 146 22.44 20.82 -15.01
N LYS A 147 23.45 20.98 -15.89
CA LYS A 147 24.07 22.27 -16.18
C LYS A 147 23.07 23.31 -16.73
N ARG A 148 22.27 22.94 -17.73
CA ARG A 148 21.27 23.84 -18.32
C ARG A 148 20.21 24.30 -17.33
N ILE A 149 19.77 23.42 -16.43
CA ILE A 149 18.78 23.74 -15.40
C ILE A 149 19.41 24.65 -14.34
N SER A 150 20.64 24.35 -13.89
CA SER A 150 21.32 25.17 -12.88
C SER A 150 21.72 26.56 -13.38
N GLU A 151 22.04 26.73 -14.67
CA GLU A 151 22.48 28.01 -15.25
C GLU A 151 21.32 28.93 -15.66
N ARG A 152 20.07 28.45 -15.61
CA ARG A 152 18.90 29.21 -16.05
C ARG A 152 17.84 29.23 -14.95
N PRO A 153 17.88 30.22 -14.05
CA PRO A 153 16.85 30.41 -13.05
C PRO A 153 15.46 30.49 -13.70
N ILE A 154 14.46 29.93 -13.00
CA ILE A 154 13.08 29.94 -13.47
C ILE A 154 12.46 31.27 -13.01
N GLU A 155 12.14 32.14 -13.97
CA GLU A 155 11.49 33.42 -13.70
C GLU A 155 9.98 33.22 -13.50
N VAL A 156 9.49 33.56 -12.29
CA VAL A 156 8.07 33.52 -11.94
C VAL A 156 7.69 34.89 -11.34
N GLY A 157 7.04 35.73 -12.15
CA GLY A 157 6.72 37.11 -11.77
C GLY A 157 7.98 37.96 -11.60
N HIS A 158 8.30 38.37 -10.37
CA HIS A 158 9.51 39.13 -10.02
C HIS A 158 10.60 38.28 -9.34
N ALA A 159 10.36 36.98 -9.14
CA ALA A 159 11.30 36.06 -8.50
C ALA A 159 12.07 35.25 -9.54
N ALA A 160 13.39 35.14 -9.37
CA ALA A 160 14.24 34.22 -10.11
C ALA A 160 14.58 33.04 -9.18
N ILE A 161 14.09 31.85 -9.51
CA ILE A 161 14.21 30.65 -8.66
C ILE A 161 15.33 29.78 -9.21
N GLU A 162 16.40 29.62 -8.42
CA GLU A 162 17.47 28.68 -8.73
C GLU A 162 17.02 27.26 -8.40
N VAL A 163 17.13 26.37 -9.38
CA VAL A 163 16.73 24.96 -9.23
C VAL A 163 17.81 24.07 -9.81
N THR A 164 18.01 22.91 -9.21
CA THR A 164 18.93 21.88 -9.67
C THR A 164 18.25 20.52 -9.66
N ILE A 165 18.84 19.54 -10.33
CA ILE A 165 18.32 18.17 -10.37
C ILE A 165 19.43 17.16 -10.07
N SER A 166 19.07 16.11 -9.34
CA SER A 166 19.92 14.95 -9.11
C SER A 166 19.45 13.80 -9.99
N VAL A 167 20.39 13.05 -10.58
CA VAL A 167 20.07 11.97 -11.52
C VAL A 167 20.79 10.68 -11.15
N GLY A 168 20.05 9.57 -11.06
CA GLY A 168 20.58 8.22 -10.94
C GLY A 168 20.34 7.42 -12.22
N LEU A 169 21.40 6.85 -12.81
CA LEU A 169 21.29 5.99 -13.99
C LEU A 169 21.55 4.53 -13.65
N SER A 170 20.83 3.66 -14.35
CA SER A 170 21.01 2.21 -14.33
C SER A 170 21.04 1.67 -15.74
N ARG A 171 22.00 0.78 -16.01
CA ARG A 171 22.09 0.05 -17.29
C ARG A 171 21.19 -1.17 -17.20
N CYS A 172 20.28 -1.32 -18.15
CA CYS A 172 19.54 -2.54 -18.35
C CYS A 172 20.24 -3.44 -19.37
N ASN A 173 20.42 -4.72 -19.01
CA ASN A 173 20.90 -5.79 -19.87
C ASN A 173 20.07 -7.07 -19.60
N THR A 174 20.34 -8.14 -20.34
CA THR A 174 19.61 -9.41 -20.24
C THR A 174 19.79 -10.14 -18.90
N GLU A 175 20.73 -9.72 -18.05
CA GLU A 175 21.09 -10.40 -16.80
C GLU A 175 20.37 -9.85 -15.56
N LEU A 176 19.83 -8.63 -15.63
CA LEU A 176 19.20 -7.93 -14.51
C LEU A 176 17.70 -7.97 -14.63
N SER A 177 16.96 -8.22 -13.53
CA SER A 177 15.49 -8.05 -13.50
C SER A 177 15.08 -6.58 -13.53
N VAL A 178 13.83 -6.29 -13.92
CA VAL A 178 13.24 -4.92 -13.86
C VAL A 178 13.43 -4.30 -12.47
N GLU A 179 13.16 -5.07 -11.40
CA GLU A 179 13.35 -4.63 -10.02
C GLU A 179 14.81 -4.27 -9.70
N ALA A 180 15.77 -5.05 -10.22
CA ALA A 180 17.19 -4.78 -10.01
C ALA A 180 17.63 -3.50 -10.73
N VAL A 181 17.11 -3.27 -11.94
CA VAL A 181 17.39 -2.07 -12.75
C VAL A 181 16.87 -0.82 -12.03
N VAL A 182 15.63 -0.83 -11.53
CA VAL A 182 15.05 0.27 -10.74
C VAL A 182 15.85 0.51 -9.47
N ARG A 183 16.15 -0.55 -8.71
CA ARG A 183 16.93 -0.45 -7.47
C ARG A 183 18.34 0.13 -7.68
N GLN A 184 18.99 -0.18 -8.80
CA GLN A 184 20.31 0.39 -9.11
C GLN A 184 20.21 1.88 -9.48
N ALA A 185 19.15 2.29 -10.18
CA ALA A 185 18.90 3.70 -10.48
C ALA A 185 18.62 4.49 -9.19
N ASP A 186 17.81 3.95 -8.27
CA ASP A 186 17.52 4.54 -6.96
C ASP A 186 18.78 4.73 -6.12
N LYS A 187 19.63 3.69 -6.05
CA LYS A 187 20.92 3.77 -5.35
C LYS A 187 21.81 4.86 -5.94
N ALA A 188 21.86 4.95 -7.26
CA ALA A 188 22.64 5.99 -7.95
C ALA A 188 22.08 7.39 -7.66
N LEU A 189 20.76 7.56 -7.65
CA LEU A 189 20.09 8.83 -7.32
C LEU A 189 20.37 9.25 -5.86
N TYR A 190 20.30 8.29 -4.93
CA TYR A 190 20.67 8.53 -3.53
C TYR A 190 22.13 8.99 -3.39
N LEU A 191 23.05 8.37 -4.14
CA LEU A 191 24.46 8.79 -4.16
C LEU A 191 24.64 10.20 -4.73
N ALA A 192 23.92 10.56 -5.79
CA ALA A 192 23.93 11.93 -6.34
C ALA A 192 23.49 12.95 -5.29
N LYS A 193 22.40 12.66 -4.56
CA LYS A 193 21.94 13.52 -3.46
C LYS A 193 22.96 13.63 -2.33
N LYS A 194 23.63 12.53 -1.97
CA LYS A 194 24.61 12.50 -0.88
C LYS A 194 25.94 13.18 -1.24
N ARG A 195 26.32 13.19 -2.52
CA ARG A 195 27.56 13.80 -3.03
C ARG A 195 27.42 15.31 -3.32
N GLY A 196 26.35 15.95 -2.87
CA GLY A 196 26.15 17.39 -3.01
C GLY A 196 25.14 17.82 -4.06
N ARG A 197 24.31 16.89 -4.58
CA ARG A 197 23.22 17.18 -5.55
C ARG A 197 23.72 17.75 -6.88
N ASN A 198 22.81 18.21 -7.74
CA ASN A 198 23.10 18.79 -9.07
C ASN A 198 24.09 17.96 -9.93
N GLN A 199 23.93 16.63 -9.93
CA GLN A 199 24.87 15.73 -10.57
C GLN A 199 24.23 14.43 -11.03
N VAL A 200 24.93 13.76 -11.95
CA VAL A 200 24.58 12.43 -12.43
C VAL A 200 25.47 11.40 -11.76
N CYS A 201 24.87 10.35 -11.20
CA CYS A 201 25.58 9.18 -10.71
C CYS A 201 25.10 7.94 -11.47
N PHE A 202 26.04 7.04 -11.75
CA PHE A 202 25.80 5.71 -12.26
C PHE A 202 26.99 4.85 -11.83
N ASP A 203 26.75 3.59 -11.49
CA ASP A 203 27.81 2.70 -11.00
C ASP A 203 28.09 1.59 -12.01
N ALA A 204 29.35 1.52 -12.45
CA ALA A 204 29.87 0.46 -13.32
C ALA A 204 30.44 -0.73 -12.51
N ALA A 205 30.52 -0.65 -11.18
CA ALA A 205 31.28 -1.55 -10.32
C ALA A 205 30.44 -2.28 -9.24
N LEU A 206 29.19 -2.64 -9.55
CA LEU A 206 28.35 -3.47 -8.65
C LEU A 206 28.14 -4.91 -9.16
N THR A 207 28.94 -5.35 -10.13
CA THR A 207 28.87 -6.70 -10.72
C THR A 207 29.76 -7.74 -10.04
N GLU A 208 30.46 -7.43 -8.95
CA GLU A 208 31.29 -8.43 -8.24
C GLU A 208 30.97 -8.57 -6.76
N SER A 209 30.94 -9.83 -6.36
CA SER A 209 30.81 -10.41 -5.04
C SER A 209 31.92 -9.99 -4.06
N ALA A 210 31.56 -9.74 -2.80
CA ALA A 210 32.24 -10.11 -1.53
C ALA A 210 31.99 -9.06 -0.40
N PRO A 211 32.44 -9.27 0.85
CA PRO A 211 31.81 -10.06 1.92
C PRO A 211 31.35 -9.19 3.13
N ILE A 212 30.54 -9.76 4.02
CA ILE A 212 30.16 -9.14 5.30
C ILE A 212 31.38 -9.10 6.23
N GLY A 213 31.91 -7.91 6.47
CA GLY A 213 32.92 -7.64 7.49
C GLY A 213 32.27 -7.21 8.81
N HIS A 214 32.53 -7.98 9.86
CA HIS A 214 32.19 -7.66 11.25
C HIS A 214 33.08 -6.53 11.84
N THR A 215 32.53 -5.91 12.89
CA THR A 215 33.14 -5.12 13.98
C THR A 215 33.18 -3.59 13.87
N GLY A 216 32.72 -2.94 14.95
CA GLY A 216 32.97 -1.52 15.23
C GLY A 216 31.94 -0.85 16.15
N ASN A 217 32.12 -1.01 17.47
CA ASN A 217 31.48 -0.27 18.56
C ASN A 217 31.12 1.20 18.25
N ILE A 218 29.87 1.61 18.50
CA ILE A 218 29.55 3.00 18.85
C ILE A 218 28.55 3.04 20.03
N LEU A 219 28.94 3.85 21.00
CA LEU A 219 28.41 4.14 22.33
C LEU A 219 26.88 4.39 22.39
N ARG A 220 26.24 3.79 23.41
CA ARG A 220 24.88 4.14 23.88
C ARG A 220 24.93 5.38 24.77
N PRO A 221 24.04 6.38 24.61
CA PRO A 221 23.65 7.24 25.72
C PRO A 221 22.49 6.60 26.48
N LYS A 222 22.62 6.61 27.82
CA LYS A 222 21.56 6.31 28.77
C LYS A 222 20.48 7.40 28.72
N PHE A 223 19.21 7.01 28.78
CA PHE A 223 18.15 7.86 29.33
C PHE A 223 17.44 7.09 30.44
N GLU A 224 17.52 7.66 31.63
CA GLU A 224 16.83 7.24 32.85
C GLU A 224 15.45 7.89 32.93
N ASN A 225 14.48 7.04 33.25
CA ASN A 225 13.28 7.21 34.07
C ASN A 225 12.21 8.31 33.83
N ASP A 226 10.99 7.77 33.89
CA ASP A 226 9.79 8.24 34.60
C ASP A 226 8.78 9.13 33.87
N THR A 227 7.71 8.48 33.40
CA THR A 227 6.35 8.85 33.82
C THR A 227 5.41 7.67 33.55
N ARG A 228 5.10 6.92 34.62
CA ARG A 228 4.01 5.94 34.64
C ARG A 228 2.67 6.65 34.46
N LEU A 229 2.04 6.46 33.29
CA LEU A 229 0.59 6.55 33.17
C LEU A 229 0.02 5.17 33.50
N GLU A 230 -0.51 5.02 34.71
CA GLU A 230 -1.35 3.89 35.08
C GLU A 230 -2.63 3.91 34.24
N MET A 231 -2.84 2.91 33.39
CA MET A 231 -4.16 2.60 32.83
C MET A 231 -4.56 1.20 33.31
N LYS A 232 -5.61 1.18 34.14
CA LYS A 232 -6.29 -0.02 34.63
C LYS A 232 -7.28 -0.50 33.54
N PRO A 233 -7.42 -1.82 33.28
CA PRO A 233 -8.25 -2.32 32.20
C PRO A 233 -9.74 -2.29 32.59
N PRO A 234 -10.61 -2.17 31.58
CA PRO A 234 -11.59 -3.22 31.36
C PRO A 234 -11.46 -3.77 29.94
N CYS A 235 -11.45 -5.10 29.82
CA CYS A 235 -11.67 -5.81 28.56
C CYS A 235 -12.89 -5.22 27.85
N PRO A 236 -12.76 -4.55 26.69
CA PRO A 236 -13.94 -4.05 26.00
C PRO A 236 -14.71 -5.24 25.42
N ALA A 237 -16.03 -5.15 25.48
CA ALA A 237 -16.90 -6.02 24.69
C ALA A 237 -16.45 -5.98 23.21
N PRO A 238 -16.66 -7.05 22.41
CA PRO A 238 -16.36 -6.98 20.99
C PRO A 238 -17.02 -5.73 20.39
N ILE A 239 -16.22 -4.92 19.70
CA ILE A 239 -16.66 -3.71 19.01
C ILE A 239 -17.89 -4.04 18.14
N LEU A 240 -18.88 -3.16 18.16
CA LEU A 240 -20.03 -3.31 17.26
C LEU A 240 -19.53 -3.20 15.81
N THR A 241 -19.66 -4.25 15.02
CA THR A 241 -19.34 -4.21 13.59
C THR A 241 -20.63 -4.39 12.80
N CYS A 242 -21.00 -3.41 11.98
CA CYS A 242 -22.23 -3.44 11.20
C CYS A 242 -22.03 -2.79 9.83
N HIS A 243 -22.87 -3.14 8.86
CA HIS A 243 -22.93 -2.45 7.58
C HIS A 243 -23.71 -1.13 7.67
N LEU A 244 -23.38 -0.19 6.79
CA LEU A 244 -24.08 1.10 6.75
C LEU A 244 -25.60 0.95 6.59
N ASP A 245 -26.06 -0.02 5.79
CA ASP A 245 -27.47 -0.30 5.54
C ASP A 245 -28.21 -0.83 6.79
N GLU A 246 -27.47 -1.42 7.74
CA GLU A 246 -28.04 -1.90 9.02
C GLU A 246 -28.41 -0.73 9.95
N LEU A 247 -27.78 0.44 9.77
CA LEU A 247 -28.11 1.65 10.55
C LEU A 247 -29.53 2.14 10.29
N GLU A 248 -30.14 1.75 9.16
CA GLU A 248 -31.50 2.14 8.79
C GLU A 248 -32.54 1.14 9.25
N SER A 249 -32.15 -0.14 9.30
CA SER A 249 -33.05 -1.26 9.51
C SER A 249 -33.10 -1.74 10.96
N VAL A 250 -32.08 -1.43 11.78
CA VAL A 250 -31.97 -1.88 13.18
C VAL A 250 -31.79 -0.69 14.13
N PRO A 251 -32.86 -0.20 14.80
CA PRO A 251 -32.80 0.96 15.70
C PRO A 251 -31.76 0.80 16.83
N GLU A 252 -31.61 -0.40 17.38
CA GLU A 252 -30.64 -0.69 18.46
C GLU A 252 -29.19 -0.50 18.02
N VAL A 253 -28.86 -0.74 16.75
CA VAL A 253 -27.53 -0.49 16.17
C VAL A 253 -27.35 1.01 15.96
N GLN A 254 -28.40 1.67 15.49
CA GLN A 254 -28.39 3.10 15.22
C GLN A 254 -28.11 3.95 16.48
N ASP A 255 -28.71 3.62 17.61
CA ASP A 255 -28.49 4.33 18.88
C ASP A 255 -27.05 4.17 19.40
N ARG A 256 -26.36 3.10 19.01
CA ARG A 256 -24.98 2.82 19.43
C ARG A 256 -23.90 3.49 18.59
N VAL A 257 -24.27 4.14 17.50
CA VAL A 257 -23.33 4.82 16.58
C VAL A 257 -23.60 6.32 16.44
N LYS A 258 -24.71 6.81 17.01
CA LYS A 258 -25.14 8.20 16.87
C LYS A 258 -24.51 9.13 17.90
N ARG A 259 -24.41 10.41 17.54
CA ARG A 259 -24.05 11.52 18.46
C ARG A 259 -22.69 11.33 19.14
N GLY A 260 -21.80 10.62 18.46
CA GLY A 260 -20.46 10.30 18.91
C GLY A 260 -19.37 11.14 18.25
N ALA A 261 -18.13 10.68 18.45
CA ALA A 261 -17.01 11.13 17.65
C ALA A 261 -16.73 10.13 16.52
N VAL A 262 -16.54 10.64 15.31
CA VAL A 262 -16.39 9.84 14.10
C VAL A 262 -15.04 10.08 13.46
N SER A 263 -14.44 9.02 12.94
CA SER A 263 -13.41 9.11 11.90
C SER A 263 -13.72 8.17 10.73
N ILE A 264 -13.29 8.56 9.54
CA ILE A 264 -13.60 7.97 8.25
C ILE A 264 -12.29 7.69 7.52
N GLY A 265 -12.09 6.46 7.11
CA GLY A 265 -10.87 6.11 6.42
C GLY A 265 -10.78 4.64 6.09
N ASN A 266 -9.76 4.24 5.36
CA ASN A 266 -9.59 2.82 5.03
C ASN A 266 -9.01 2.02 6.22
N PHE A 267 -8.21 2.67 7.08
CA PHE A 267 -7.60 2.10 8.29
C PHE A 267 -6.87 0.76 8.10
N ASP A 268 -6.42 0.45 6.89
CA ASP A 268 -5.81 -0.85 6.59
C ASP A 268 -4.45 -1.00 7.26
N GLY A 269 -4.34 -2.03 8.10
CA GLY A 269 -3.19 -2.28 8.98
C GLY A 269 -3.37 -1.75 10.40
N VAL A 270 -4.26 -0.77 10.65
CA VAL A 270 -4.39 -0.08 11.95
C VAL A 270 -3.02 0.26 12.57
N HIS A 271 -2.15 0.83 11.75
CA HIS A 271 -0.75 1.11 12.08
C HIS A 271 -0.59 2.25 13.09
N ALA A 272 0.64 2.53 13.53
CA ALA A 272 0.94 3.53 14.55
C ALA A 272 0.30 4.91 14.30
N GLY A 273 0.29 5.38 13.04
CA GLY A 273 -0.43 6.60 12.65
C GLY A 273 -1.95 6.53 12.84
N HIS A 274 -2.59 5.41 12.47
CA HIS A 274 -4.01 5.20 12.73
C HIS A 274 -4.29 5.09 14.23
N ARG A 275 -3.44 4.40 14.99
CA ARG A 275 -3.59 4.24 16.44
C ARG A 275 -3.62 5.59 17.17
N GLU A 276 -2.75 6.51 16.77
CA GLU A 276 -2.75 7.88 17.30
C GLU A 276 -4.08 8.59 16.98
N LEU A 277 -4.53 8.53 15.72
CA LEU A 277 -5.80 9.12 15.31
C LEU A 277 -6.99 8.53 16.08
N LEU A 278 -7.04 7.21 16.21
CA LEU A 278 -8.10 6.49 16.92
C LEU A 278 -8.11 6.79 18.42
N ALA A 279 -6.95 7.00 19.04
CA ALA A 279 -6.87 7.47 20.42
C ALA A 279 -7.52 8.87 20.57
N ARG A 280 -7.37 9.74 19.57
CA ARG A 280 -8.07 11.04 19.54
C ARG A 280 -9.57 10.90 19.31
N VAL A 281 -10.01 9.94 18.49
CA VAL A 281 -11.44 9.61 18.34
C VAL A 281 -12.04 9.19 19.68
N ARG A 282 -11.37 8.30 20.43
CA ARG A 282 -11.81 7.89 21.78
C ARG A 282 -11.92 9.09 22.72
N ALA A 283 -10.88 9.91 22.78
CA ALA A 283 -10.89 11.10 23.63
C ALA A 283 -11.97 12.11 23.23
N ALA A 284 -12.25 12.28 21.93
CA ALA A 284 -13.31 13.13 21.44
C ALA A 284 -14.70 12.59 21.79
N ALA A 285 -14.89 11.28 21.67
CA ALA A 285 -16.14 10.60 22.05
C ALA A 285 -16.45 10.79 23.54
N ASP A 286 -15.42 10.70 24.39
CA ASP A 286 -15.56 10.93 25.84
C ASP A 286 -15.97 12.38 26.14
N ARG A 287 -15.44 13.37 25.41
CA ARG A 287 -15.79 14.80 25.58
C ARG A 287 -17.25 15.09 25.20
N VAL A 288 -17.76 14.45 24.15
CA VAL A 288 -19.15 14.65 23.70
C VAL A 288 -20.15 13.75 24.44
N GLY A 289 -19.66 12.80 25.26
CA GLY A 289 -20.50 11.85 26.00
C GLY A 289 -21.20 10.82 25.08
N GLY A 290 -20.56 10.47 23.96
CA GLY A 290 -21.11 9.58 22.94
C GLY A 290 -20.14 8.45 22.52
N PRO A 291 -20.50 7.64 21.52
CA PRO A 291 -19.67 6.53 21.06
C PRO A 291 -18.45 6.99 20.23
N ALA A 292 -17.36 6.23 20.29
CA ALA A 292 -16.25 6.32 19.36
C ALA A 292 -16.52 5.44 18.14
N VAL A 293 -16.69 6.04 16.98
CA VAL A 293 -17.14 5.35 15.77
C VAL A 293 -16.12 5.52 14.66
N VAL A 294 -15.81 4.43 13.97
CA VAL A 294 -14.95 4.43 12.79
C VAL A 294 -15.74 3.94 11.59
N VAL A 295 -15.67 4.68 10.49
CA VAL A 295 -16.25 4.28 9.21
C VAL A 295 -15.15 3.83 8.27
N VAL A 296 -15.30 2.63 7.72
CA VAL A 296 -14.42 2.08 6.69
C VAL A 296 -15.16 1.81 5.40
N LEU A 297 -14.47 1.94 4.26
CA LEU A 297 -14.99 1.53 2.96
C LEU A 297 -14.44 0.14 2.62
N ASP A 298 -15.31 -0.86 2.47
CA ASP A 298 -14.93 -2.22 2.07
C ASP A 298 -15.85 -2.74 0.94
N PRO A 299 -15.30 -3.25 -0.19
CA PRO A 299 -13.88 -3.31 -0.50
C PRO A 299 -13.27 -1.92 -0.67
N HIS A 300 -11.94 -1.81 -0.57
CA HIS A 300 -11.23 -0.53 -0.72
C HIS A 300 -11.71 0.20 -1.99
N PRO A 301 -11.96 1.52 -2.00
CA PRO A 301 -12.52 2.24 -3.16
C PRO A 301 -11.76 2.01 -4.47
N ALA A 302 -10.42 1.95 -4.40
CA ALA A 302 -9.56 1.56 -5.52
C ALA A 302 -9.88 0.17 -6.12
N THR A 303 -10.44 -0.77 -5.36
CA THR A 303 -10.90 -2.08 -5.87
C THR A 303 -12.09 -1.94 -6.81
N VAL A 304 -12.98 -0.97 -6.55
CA VAL A 304 -14.16 -0.72 -7.38
C VAL A 304 -13.80 0.18 -8.56
N LEU A 305 -13.05 1.25 -8.30
CA LEU A 305 -12.68 2.24 -9.31
C LEU A 305 -11.53 1.77 -10.22
N ARG A 306 -10.65 0.88 -9.73
CA ARG A 306 -9.39 0.48 -10.38
C ARG A 306 -9.00 -0.97 -10.01
N PRO A 307 -9.86 -1.98 -10.28
CA PRO A 307 -9.70 -3.35 -9.77
C PRO A 307 -8.32 -3.98 -10.03
N HIS A 308 -7.69 -3.68 -11.18
CA HIS A 308 -6.37 -4.23 -11.54
C HIS A 308 -5.17 -3.59 -10.82
N SER A 309 -5.38 -2.50 -10.07
CA SER A 309 -4.32 -1.77 -9.35
C SER A 309 -4.65 -1.55 -7.87
N ALA A 310 -5.67 -2.26 -7.37
CA ALA A 310 -6.06 -2.16 -5.98
C ALA A 310 -4.92 -2.66 -5.09
N PRO A 311 -4.51 -1.90 -4.07
CA PRO A 311 -3.44 -2.33 -3.20
C PRO A 311 -3.84 -3.60 -2.46
N ALA A 312 -2.90 -4.53 -2.29
CA ALA A 312 -3.11 -5.73 -1.49
C ALA A 312 -3.49 -5.35 -0.05
N ARG A 313 -4.51 -6.03 0.48
CA ARG A 313 -5.04 -5.77 1.82
C ARG A 313 -4.04 -6.19 2.89
N LEU A 314 -3.76 -5.31 3.86
CA LEU A 314 -2.95 -5.66 5.03
C LEU A 314 -3.79 -6.43 6.07
N THR A 315 -5.05 -6.05 6.25
CA THR A 315 -5.94 -6.55 7.32
C THR A 315 -7.38 -6.77 6.83
N THR A 316 -7.99 -7.88 7.26
CA THR A 316 -9.42 -8.14 7.09
C THR A 316 -10.26 -7.26 8.01
N ILE A 317 -11.56 -7.11 7.70
CA ILE A 317 -12.49 -6.34 8.55
C ILE A 317 -12.55 -6.89 9.98
N PRO A 318 -12.67 -8.22 10.22
CA PRO A 318 -12.62 -8.75 11.58
C PRO A 318 -11.32 -8.41 12.33
N ARG A 319 -10.17 -8.41 11.64
CA ARG A 319 -8.90 -8.05 12.26
C ARG A 319 -8.80 -6.56 12.58
N ARG A 320 -9.34 -5.68 11.71
CA ARG A 320 -9.42 -4.23 12.01
C ARG A 320 -10.31 -3.99 13.22
N ALA A 321 -11.47 -4.65 13.27
CA ALA A 321 -12.38 -4.58 14.41
C ALA A 321 -11.68 -4.98 15.73
N GLU A 322 -10.96 -6.10 15.74
CA GLU A 322 -10.17 -6.54 16.90
C GLU A 322 -9.16 -5.46 17.33
N LEU A 323 -8.33 -4.97 16.40
CA LEU A 323 -7.31 -3.95 16.66
C LEU A 323 -7.91 -2.61 17.13
N MET A 324 -9.09 -2.24 16.64
CA MET A 324 -9.79 -1.01 17.04
C MET A 324 -10.47 -1.17 18.40
N GLY A 325 -10.98 -2.35 18.72
CA GLY A 325 -11.54 -2.67 20.03
C GLY A 325 -10.51 -2.51 21.14
N GLU A 326 -9.25 -2.94 20.90
CA GLU A 326 -8.12 -2.72 21.83
C GLU A 326 -7.85 -1.23 22.13
N LEU A 327 -8.26 -0.32 21.23
CA LEU A 327 -8.09 1.13 21.36
C LEU A 327 -9.33 1.81 21.96
N GLY A 328 -10.35 1.05 22.34
CA GLY A 328 -11.59 1.57 22.92
C GLY A 328 -12.58 2.14 21.91
N ILE A 329 -12.48 1.79 20.63
CA ILE A 329 -13.49 2.14 19.63
C ILE A 329 -14.75 1.29 19.88
N ASP A 330 -15.92 1.94 19.91
CA ASP A 330 -17.20 1.31 20.24
C ASP A 330 -17.88 0.66 19.04
N ALA A 331 -17.71 1.26 17.85
CA ALA A 331 -18.30 0.75 16.61
C ALA A 331 -17.42 0.92 15.36
N LEU A 332 -17.41 -0.11 14.52
CA LEU A 332 -16.87 -0.12 13.16
C LEU A 332 -18.01 -0.24 12.16
N VAL A 333 -18.30 0.85 11.45
CA VAL A 333 -19.31 0.90 10.39
C VAL A 333 -18.65 0.60 9.05
N VAL A 334 -19.10 -0.47 8.40
CA VAL A 334 -18.58 -0.92 7.10
C VAL A 334 -19.48 -0.39 5.99
N CYS A 335 -18.98 0.60 5.26
CA CYS A 335 -19.66 1.16 4.11
C CYS A 335 -19.28 0.38 2.83
N PRO A 336 -20.24 -0.19 2.09
CA PRO A 336 -19.97 -0.75 0.79
C PRO A 336 -19.55 0.37 -0.17
N ALA A 337 -18.41 0.22 -0.85
CA ALA A 337 -17.91 1.20 -1.82
C ALA A 337 -18.67 1.14 -3.16
N SER A 338 -20.00 1.27 -3.14
CA SER A 338 -20.82 1.24 -4.36
C SER A 338 -20.53 2.43 -5.27
N LEU A 339 -20.73 2.28 -6.58
CA LEU A 339 -20.59 3.40 -7.52
C LEU A 339 -21.54 4.56 -7.19
N GLU A 340 -22.72 4.27 -6.65
CA GLU A 340 -23.67 5.27 -6.18
C GLU A 340 -23.08 6.09 -5.03
N PHE A 341 -22.55 5.41 -4.00
CA PHE A 341 -21.94 6.04 -2.84
C PHE A 341 -20.70 6.85 -3.21
N LEU A 342 -19.85 6.32 -4.09
CA LEU A 342 -18.63 6.99 -4.54
C LEU A 342 -18.89 8.21 -5.44
N ASN A 343 -20.10 8.35 -5.98
CA ASN A 343 -20.48 9.48 -6.84
C ASN A 343 -21.06 10.69 -6.09
N HIS A 344 -21.30 10.57 -4.77
CA HIS A 344 -21.75 11.70 -3.96
C HIS A 344 -20.66 12.77 -3.88
N THR A 345 -21.07 14.03 -3.99
CA THR A 345 -20.19 15.18 -3.73
C THR A 345 -19.75 15.22 -2.26
N ALA A 346 -18.75 16.03 -1.94
CA ALA A 346 -18.27 16.18 -0.56
C ALA A 346 -19.40 16.60 0.39
N ASP A 347 -20.19 17.61 0.00
CA ASP A 347 -21.35 18.09 0.73
C ASP A 347 -22.42 17.01 0.92
N GLU A 348 -22.82 16.32 -0.15
CA GLU A 348 -23.81 15.23 -0.07
C GLU A 348 -23.33 14.10 0.84
N PHE A 349 -22.04 13.73 0.76
CA PHE A 349 -21.45 12.73 1.62
C PHE A 349 -21.49 13.15 3.10
N PHE A 350 -21.11 14.40 3.39
CA PHE A 350 -21.11 14.95 4.74
C PHE A 350 -22.54 14.95 5.31
N GLU A 351 -23.49 15.47 4.55
CA GLU A 351 -24.90 15.52 4.97
C GLU A 351 -25.47 14.11 5.17
N LEU A 352 -25.30 13.22 4.20
CA LEU A 352 -25.84 11.87 4.28
C LEU A 352 -25.26 11.12 5.48
N LEU A 353 -23.93 11.01 5.57
CA LEU A 353 -23.29 10.11 6.52
C LEU A 353 -23.05 10.77 7.88
N ILE A 354 -22.38 11.93 7.89
CA ILE A 354 -21.88 12.55 9.12
C ILE A 354 -23.02 13.26 9.86
N ALA A 355 -23.80 14.07 9.14
CA ALA A 355 -24.88 14.87 9.75
C ALA A 355 -26.14 14.04 10.04
N ASN A 356 -26.58 13.20 9.10
CA ASN A 356 -27.87 12.52 9.20
C ASN A 356 -27.80 11.11 9.79
N ARG A 357 -26.96 10.22 9.21
CA ARG A 357 -26.90 8.81 9.64
C ARG A 357 -26.23 8.65 11.00
N LEU A 358 -25.03 9.21 11.16
CA LEU A 358 -24.23 9.14 12.38
C LEU A 358 -24.54 10.27 13.35
N GLN A 359 -25.14 11.38 12.89
CA GLN A 359 -25.42 12.54 13.74
C GLN A 359 -24.21 12.95 14.56
N ALA A 360 -23.01 12.92 13.96
CA ALA A 360 -21.76 13.09 14.68
C ALA A 360 -21.70 14.46 15.39
N GLU A 361 -21.18 14.48 16.61
CA GLU A 361 -20.94 15.70 17.38
C GLU A 361 -19.48 16.16 17.24
N SER A 362 -18.58 15.21 16.97
CA SER A 362 -17.17 15.46 16.70
C SER A 362 -16.70 14.63 15.50
N VAL A 363 -15.83 15.24 14.70
CA VAL A 363 -15.11 14.57 13.61
C VAL A 363 -13.62 14.66 13.90
N VAL A 364 -12.87 13.57 13.69
CA VAL A 364 -11.43 13.52 13.93
C VAL A 364 -10.76 12.97 12.68
N GLU A 365 -9.90 13.77 12.05
CA GLU A 365 -9.26 13.41 10.77
C GLU A 365 -7.81 13.86 10.67
N GLY A 366 -7.06 13.27 9.74
CA GLY A 366 -5.72 13.75 9.39
C GLY A 366 -5.75 14.91 8.37
N PRO A 367 -4.64 15.66 8.23
CA PRO A 367 -4.56 16.76 7.26
C PRO A 367 -4.65 16.29 5.80
N ASN A 368 -4.38 15.01 5.53
CA ASN A 368 -4.46 14.39 4.20
C ASN A 368 -5.81 13.68 3.94
N PHE A 369 -6.85 14.03 4.69
CA PHE A 369 -8.19 13.48 4.48
C PHE A 369 -8.87 14.10 3.25
N PHE A 370 -9.36 13.23 2.37
CA PHE A 370 -10.12 13.60 1.18
C PHE A 370 -11.40 12.77 1.10
N PHE A 371 -12.50 13.39 0.69
CA PHE A 371 -13.81 12.76 0.62
C PHE A 371 -14.66 13.33 -0.53
N GLY A 372 -15.75 12.63 -0.83
CA GLY A 372 -16.60 12.93 -1.97
C GLY A 372 -16.00 12.53 -3.33
N ARG A 373 -16.82 12.64 -4.37
CA ARG A 373 -16.48 12.33 -5.76
C ARG A 373 -15.22 13.07 -6.18
N ASP A 374 -14.33 12.35 -6.85
CA ASP A 374 -13.05 12.84 -7.36
C ASP A 374 -12.15 13.53 -6.30
N ARG A 375 -12.34 13.19 -5.01
CA ARG A 375 -11.65 13.84 -3.88
C ARG A 375 -11.93 15.35 -3.81
N GLY A 376 -13.13 15.78 -4.23
CA GLY A 376 -13.52 17.19 -4.27
C GLY A 376 -13.62 17.86 -2.89
N GLY A 377 -13.71 17.09 -1.80
CA GLY A 377 -13.64 17.57 -0.43
C GLY A 377 -12.26 17.31 0.19
N ASP A 378 -11.67 18.34 0.77
CA ASP A 378 -10.43 18.28 1.55
C ASP A 378 -10.70 18.65 3.02
N ILE A 379 -9.66 18.69 3.84
CA ILE A 379 -9.76 19.04 5.26
C ILE A 379 -10.32 20.46 5.50
N ASN A 380 -10.09 21.39 4.55
CA ASN A 380 -10.61 22.76 4.65
C ASN A 380 -12.12 22.79 4.39
N ARG A 381 -12.58 22.04 3.37
CA ARG A 381 -14.02 21.88 3.12
C ARG A 381 -14.71 21.21 4.30
N LEU A 382 -14.10 20.18 4.88
CA LEU A 382 -14.62 19.53 6.09
C LEU A 382 -14.76 20.52 7.24
N ARG A 383 -13.76 21.38 7.47
CA ARG A 383 -13.80 22.42 8.50
C ARG A 383 -15.01 23.35 8.33
N VAL A 384 -15.23 23.85 7.11
CA VAL A 384 -16.37 24.72 6.80
C VAL A 384 -17.71 24.01 7.07
N LEU A 385 -17.85 22.75 6.65
CA LEU A 385 -19.09 21.97 6.85
C LEU A 385 -19.34 21.67 8.34
N CYS A 386 -18.29 21.36 9.09
CA CYS A 386 -18.36 21.19 10.55
C CYS A 386 -18.78 22.48 11.25
N GLU A 387 -18.18 23.64 10.91
CA GLU A 387 -18.54 24.95 11.46
C GLU A 387 -19.99 25.31 11.19
N GLN A 388 -20.47 25.11 9.95
CA GLN A 388 -21.85 25.37 9.56
C GLN A 388 -22.87 24.47 10.29
N SER A 389 -22.46 23.26 10.63
CA SER A 389 -23.31 22.25 11.27
C SER A 389 -23.15 22.20 12.80
N GLY A 390 -22.37 23.11 13.39
CA GLY A 390 -22.11 23.14 14.84
C GLY A 390 -21.31 21.94 15.36
N LYS A 391 -20.55 21.25 14.51
CA LYS A 391 -19.76 20.05 14.86
C LYS A 391 -18.32 20.44 15.18
N SER A 392 -17.72 19.77 16.16
CA SER A 392 -16.29 19.94 16.42
C SER A 392 -15.44 19.14 15.42
N LEU A 393 -14.30 19.70 15.03
CA LEU A 393 -13.31 19.05 14.15
C LEU A 393 -11.94 19.06 14.83
N GLU A 394 -11.33 17.89 15.03
CA GLU A 394 -9.95 17.74 15.48
C GLU A 394 -9.08 17.24 14.32
N ILE A 395 -7.96 17.92 14.06
CA ILE A 395 -6.98 17.53 13.03
C ILE A 395 -5.78 16.88 13.73
N VAL A 396 -5.49 15.63 13.37
CA VAL A 396 -4.41 14.83 13.97
C VAL A 396 -3.22 14.77 13.03
N GLU A 397 -2.08 15.26 13.50
CA GLU A 397 -0.84 15.24 12.72
C GLU A 397 -0.35 13.80 12.49
N PRO A 398 0.17 13.50 11.29
CA PRO A 398 0.68 12.18 10.99
C PRO A 398 1.87 11.78 11.86
N ARG A 399 1.90 10.50 12.24
CA ARG A 399 3.05 9.93 12.95
C ARG A 399 4.25 9.74 12.02
N MET A 400 5.40 10.22 12.50
CA MET A 400 6.70 10.09 11.84
C MET A 400 7.55 9.03 12.52
N GLU A 401 8.27 8.25 11.73
CA GLU A 401 9.26 7.26 12.18
C GLU A 401 10.47 7.29 11.23
N GLU A 402 11.66 7.53 11.80
CA GLU A 402 12.91 7.75 11.05
C GLU A 402 12.76 8.85 9.99
N GLU A 403 12.15 9.98 10.38
CA GLU A 403 11.88 11.15 9.51
C GLU A 403 10.95 10.88 8.31
N ARG A 404 10.32 9.70 8.26
CA ARG A 404 9.33 9.34 7.23
C ARG A 404 7.98 9.06 7.87
N MET A 405 6.90 9.43 7.17
CA MET A 405 5.54 9.12 7.61
C MET A 405 5.32 7.61 7.71
N VAL A 406 4.62 7.17 8.75
CA VAL A 406 4.10 5.79 8.84
C VAL A 406 2.80 5.71 8.03
N SER A 407 2.76 4.85 7.00
CA SER A 407 1.60 4.69 6.11
C SER A 407 1.39 3.23 5.70
N SER A 408 0.16 2.87 5.31
CA SER A 408 -0.13 1.54 4.77
C SER A 408 0.71 1.19 3.54
N SER A 409 1.08 2.17 2.71
CA SER A 409 1.95 1.93 1.54
C SER A 409 3.36 1.49 1.96
N ARG A 410 3.98 2.21 2.89
CA ARG A 410 5.31 1.87 3.43
C ARG A 410 5.32 0.50 4.13
N ILE A 411 4.22 0.15 4.81
CA ILE A 411 4.07 -1.17 5.45
C ILE A 411 3.97 -2.28 4.40
N ARG A 412 3.21 -2.07 3.31
CA ARG A 412 3.14 -3.02 2.20
C ARG A 412 4.51 -3.22 1.57
N GLU A 413 5.24 -2.14 1.30
CA GLU A 413 6.62 -2.19 0.78
C GLU A 413 7.53 -3.00 1.69
N ALA A 414 7.50 -2.75 3.00
CA ALA A 414 8.30 -3.49 3.97
C ALA A 414 7.95 -4.99 3.99
N ILE A 415 6.66 -5.36 3.98
CA ILE A 415 6.21 -6.76 3.97
C ILE A 415 6.60 -7.44 2.66
N SER A 416 6.39 -6.79 1.52
CA SER A 416 6.79 -7.29 0.20
C SER A 416 8.30 -7.46 0.07
N ALA A 417 9.09 -6.63 0.74
CA ALA A 417 10.55 -6.75 0.81
C ALA A 417 11.04 -7.77 1.85
N GLY A 418 10.13 -8.44 2.58
CA GLY A 418 10.47 -9.38 3.66
C GLY A 418 10.94 -8.72 4.96
N GLN A 419 10.87 -7.40 5.07
CA GLN A 419 11.30 -6.61 6.24
C GLN A 419 10.24 -6.63 7.36
N ILE A 420 9.88 -7.83 7.83
CA ILE A 420 8.78 -8.06 8.78
C ILE A 420 8.97 -7.29 10.09
N ARG A 421 10.19 -7.23 10.63
CA ARG A 421 10.47 -6.49 11.88
C ARG A 421 10.15 -5.00 11.76
N SER A 422 10.49 -4.38 10.62
CA SER A 422 10.17 -2.98 10.33
C SER A 422 8.66 -2.79 10.19
N ALA A 423 8.00 -3.69 9.46
CA ALA A 423 6.54 -3.68 9.33
C ALA A 423 5.82 -3.80 10.69
N ASN A 424 6.24 -4.72 11.56
CA ASN A 424 5.68 -4.92 12.90
C ASN A 424 5.89 -3.69 13.80
N THR A 425 7.02 -2.99 13.65
CA THR A 425 7.30 -1.75 14.38
C THR A 425 6.30 -0.66 13.97
N MET A 426 6.13 -0.45 12.66
CA MET A 426 5.15 0.50 12.11
C MET A 426 3.70 0.12 12.44
N LEU A 427 3.37 -1.18 12.45
CA LEU A 427 2.05 -1.70 12.80
C LEU A 427 1.77 -1.64 14.31
N GLN A 428 2.82 -1.60 15.14
CA GLN A 428 2.76 -1.80 16.60
C GLN A 428 2.00 -3.08 17.01
N SER A 429 1.99 -4.06 16.11
CA SER A 429 1.38 -5.37 16.27
C SER A 429 2.04 -6.34 15.32
N THR A 430 1.98 -7.64 15.63
CA THR A 430 2.52 -8.67 14.76
C THR A 430 1.68 -8.77 13.49
N TYR A 431 2.32 -8.67 12.33
CA TYR A 431 1.67 -8.91 11.05
C TYR A 431 1.13 -10.34 10.98
N GLN A 432 -0.05 -10.50 10.39
CA GLN A 432 -0.77 -11.77 10.38
C GLN A 432 -1.35 -12.06 9.01
N ILE A 433 -1.31 -13.34 8.62
CA ILE A 433 -2.13 -13.87 7.53
C ILE A 433 -2.95 -15.05 8.04
N SER A 434 -4.14 -15.22 7.50
CA SER A 434 -4.98 -16.40 7.75
C SER A 434 -5.23 -17.12 6.45
N GLY A 435 -5.28 -18.45 6.51
CA GLY A 435 -5.64 -19.27 5.35
C GLY A 435 -6.01 -20.69 5.74
N ARG A 436 -6.54 -21.42 4.77
CA ARG A 436 -6.89 -22.84 4.92
C ARG A 436 -5.64 -23.68 4.67
N VAL A 437 -5.43 -24.71 5.49
CA VAL A 437 -4.35 -25.67 5.27
C VAL A 437 -4.79 -26.70 4.23
N ALA A 438 -4.03 -26.80 3.14
CA ALA A 438 -4.23 -27.74 2.04
C ALA A 438 -3.11 -28.78 1.97
N ALA A 439 -3.41 -29.90 1.29
CA ALA A 439 -2.43 -30.93 1.00
C ALA A 439 -1.30 -30.40 0.11
N GLY A 440 -0.06 -30.65 0.50
CA GLY A 440 1.13 -30.32 -0.28
C GLY A 440 1.76 -31.56 -0.94
N ALA A 441 2.92 -31.37 -1.57
CA ALA A 441 3.68 -32.45 -2.22
C ALA A 441 4.29 -33.47 -1.24
N GLY A 442 4.10 -33.32 0.09
CA GLY A 442 4.55 -34.27 1.11
C GLY A 442 6.07 -34.39 1.32
N ARG A 443 6.90 -33.66 0.56
CA ARG A 443 8.38 -33.77 0.57
C ARG A 443 9.02 -33.42 1.91
N GLY A 444 8.46 -32.47 2.64
CA GLY A 444 8.93 -32.14 3.99
C GLY A 444 8.86 -33.33 4.94
N ARG A 445 7.79 -34.14 4.82
CA ARG A 445 7.59 -35.34 5.65
C ARG A 445 8.67 -36.40 5.43
N SER A 446 9.13 -36.59 4.19
CA SER A 446 10.25 -37.51 3.89
C SER A 446 11.60 -37.05 4.44
N LEU A 447 11.75 -35.76 4.76
CA LEU A 447 12.96 -35.18 5.36
C LEU A 447 12.86 -35.02 6.88
N GLY A 448 11.74 -35.42 7.50
CA GLY A 448 11.48 -35.24 8.93
C GLY A 448 10.91 -33.86 9.33
N PHE A 449 10.54 -33.03 8.36
CA PHE A 449 10.00 -31.68 8.57
C PHE A 449 8.64 -31.51 7.89
N PRO A 450 7.54 -32.03 8.47
CA PRO A 450 6.21 -31.91 7.86
C PRO A 450 5.81 -30.44 7.67
N THR A 451 5.31 -30.09 6.48
CA THR A 451 4.89 -28.72 6.14
C THR A 451 3.40 -28.68 5.77
N ALA A 452 2.71 -27.68 6.29
CA ALA A 452 1.33 -27.33 5.96
C ALA A 452 1.33 -26.24 4.86
N ASN A 453 0.63 -26.48 3.75
CA ASN A 453 0.51 -25.47 2.69
C ASN A 453 -0.69 -24.57 2.98
N LEU A 454 -0.49 -23.25 2.99
CA LEU A 454 -1.56 -22.29 3.23
C LEU A 454 -2.15 -21.80 1.90
N VAL A 455 -3.48 -21.89 1.77
CA VAL A 455 -4.25 -21.40 0.61
C VAL A 455 -5.35 -20.45 1.07
N GLU A 456 -6.04 -19.81 0.12
CA GLU A 456 -7.16 -18.88 0.40
C GLU A 456 -6.75 -17.67 1.27
N VAL A 457 -5.50 -17.22 1.14
CA VAL A 457 -4.98 -16.06 1.90
C VAL A 457 -5.50 -14.76 1.29
N ALA A 458 -6.30 -14.01 2.05
CA ALA A 458 -6.98 -12.79 1.61
C ALA A 458 -6.18 -11.49 1.81
N THR A 459 -4.93 -11.60 2.30
CA THR A 459 -4.07 -10.48 2.74
C THR A 459 -2.69 -10.59 2.08
N LEU A 460 -1.91 -9.51 2.12
CA LEU A 460 -0.59 -9.44 1.53
C LEU A 460 0.35 -10.55 2.04
N ILE A 461 0.77 -11.45 1.16
CA ILE A 461 1.79 -12.45 1.49
C ILE A 461 3.16 -11.74 1.50
N PRO A 462 4.03 -11.98 2.50
CA PRO A 462 5.40 -11.46 2.50
C PRO A 462 6.20 -11.84 1.25
N GLY A 463 7.30 -11.12 1.01
CA GLY A 463 8.24 -11.45 -0.07
C GLY A 463 8.82 -12.86 0.04
N HIS A 464 9.53 -13.31 -0.99
CA HIS A 464 10.15 -14.63 -0.96
C HIS A 464 11.22 -14.74 0.14
N GLY A 465 11.19 -15.82 0.92
CA GLY A 465 12.15 -16.07 1.99
C GLY A 465 11.70 -17.13 2.98
N VAL A 466 12.53 -17.35 4.00
CA VAL A 466 12.21 -18.16 5.17
C VAL A 466 12.08 -17.25 6.37
N TYR A 467 11.03 -17.44 7.15
CA TYR A 467 10.61 -16.55 8.22
C TYR A 467 10.38 -17.30 9.53
N ALA A 468 10.64 -16.62 10.64
CA ALA A 468 10.17 -17.03 11.96
C ALA A 468 8.74 -16.56 12.15
N ALA A 469 7.89 -17.44 12.68
CA ALA A 469 6.50 -17.14 12.96
C ALA A 469 6.00 -17.93 14.18
N TYR A 470 4.77 -17.62 14.61
CA TYR A 470 3.97 -18.55 15.40
C TYR A 470 2.59 -18.72 14.78
N VAL A 471 1.94 -19.85 15.06
CA VAL A 471 0.68 -20.27 14.46
C VAL A 471 -0.39 -20.41 15.53
N THR A 472 -1.57 -19.86 15.26
CA THR A 472 -2.77 -20.03 16.09
C THR A 472 -3.91 -20.61 15.26
N GLY A 473 -4.82 -21.35 15.90
CA GLY A 473 -5.91 -22.05 15.23
C GLY A 473 -6.82 -22.74 16.24
N GLN A 474 -8.03 -23.09 15.81
CA GLN A 474 -8.99 -23.82 16.65
C GLN A 474 -8.44 -25.21 16.98
N GLY A 475 -8.30 -25.55 18.27
CA GLY A 475 -7.88 -26.88 18.72
C GLY A 475 -6.37 -27.17 18.69
N LEU A 476 -5.51 -26.18 18.44
CA LEU A 476 -4.04 -26.38 18.46
C LEU A 476 -3.48 -26.52 19.89
N PRO A 477 -2.73 -27.60 20.22
CA PRO A 477 -2.12 -27.77 21.54
C PRO A 477 -0.98 -26.76 21.78
N ARG A 478 -0.79 -26.39 23.04
CA ARG A 478 0.22 -25.41 23.48
C ARG A 478 1.65 -25.96 23.36
N ALA A 479 2.48 -25.36 22.50
CA ALA A 479 3.93 -25.56 22.50
C ALA A 479 4.68 -24.24 22.76
N GLY A 480 5.09 -24.02 24.02
CA GLY A 480 6.31 -23.22 24.31
C GLY A 480 6.23 -21.69 24.46
N LEU A 481 5.05 -21.05 24.49
CA LEU A 481 4.96 -19.60 24.80
C LEU A 481 4.25 -19.33 26.15
N PRO A 482 4.90 -18.68 27.13
CA PRO A 482 4.26 -18.18 28.35
C PRO A 482 3.93 -16.67 28.28
N ARG A 483 2.62 -16.39 28.39
CA ARG A 483 1.87 -15.26 29.01
C ARG A 483 2.40 -13.82 29.17
N ALA A 484 3.63 -13.43 28.85
CA ALA A 484 4.07 -12.03 29.00
C ALA A 484 4.39 -11.43 27.62
N GLY A 485 3.77 -10.29 27.30
CA GLY A 485 4.03 -9.50 26.07
C GLY A 485 2.98 -9.61 24.96
N LEU A 486 2.04 -10.55 25.05
CA LEU A 486 0.79 -10.56 24.28
C LEU A 486 -0.29 -9.92 25.17
N SER A 487 -1.02 -8.91 24.70
CA SER A 487 -2.19 -8.36 25.40
C SER A 487 -3.05 -9.52 25.89
N GLY A 488 -3.16 -9.65 27.22
CA GLY A 488 -3.54 -10.88 27.91
C GLY A 488 -5.00 -11.34 27.79
N GLU A 489 -5.73 -10.96 26.73
CA GLU A 489 -7.19 -11.12 26.67
C GLU A 489 -7.72 -12.10 25.60
N VAL A 490 -6.89 -12.64 24.71
CA VAL A 490 -7.38 -13.59 23.69
C VAL A 490 -7.49 -15.05 24.20
N LEU A 491 -6.92 -15.39 25.36
CA LEU A 491 -6.85 -16.78 25.85
C LEU A 491 -7.76 -17.11 27.06
N ALA A 492 -8.77 -16.29 27.36
CA ALA A 492 -9.70 -16.57 28.47
C ALA A 492 -11.17 -16.36 28.08
N ARG A 493 -11.67 -17.06 27.05
CA ARG A 493 -13.11 -17.17 26.81
C ARG A 493 -13.48 -18.57 26.32
N GLN A 494 -13.62 -19.52 27.23
CA GLN A 494 -14.78 -20.43 27.35
C GLN A 494 -14.76 -21.02 28.77
N GLY A 495 -15.83 -20.82 29.53
CA GLY A 495 -15.92 -21.23 30.93
C GLY A 495 -16.12 -22.73 31.09
N SER A 496 -15.21 -23.38 31.82
CA SER A 496 -15.46 -24.39 32.86
C SER A 496 -14.12 -24.98 33.35
N PRO A 497 -13.95 -25.28 34.64
CA PRO A 497 -12.77 -25.97 35.14
C PRO A 497 -12.94 -27.46 34.85
N ALA A 498 -12.48 -27.93 33.69
CA ALA A 498 -12.47 -29.37 33.40
C ALA A 498 -11.26 -29.74 32.53
N GLN A 499 -10.43 -30.61 33.11
CA GLN A 499 -9.35 -31.41 32.55
C GLN A 499 -9.39 -31.56 31.01
N GLY A 500 -8.49 -30.87 30.30
CA GLY A 500 -8.22 -31.00 28.88
C GLY A 500 -6.88 -30.32 28.52
N PRO A 501 -6.14 -30.77 27.48
CA PRO A 501 -4.81 -30.25 27.18
C PRO A 501 -4.89 -28.77 26.79
N ALA A 502 -4.04 -27.95 27.41
CA ALA A 502 -4.02 -26.50 27.23
C ALA A 502 -3.70 -26.11 25.77
N VAL A 503 -4.49 -25.19 25.21
CA VAL A 503 -4.38 -24.65 23.84
C VAL A 503 -3.40 -23.46 23.84
N GLY A 504 -2.50 -23.34 22.85
CA GLY A 504 -1.54 -22.23 22.76
C GLY A 504 -0.80 -22.17 21.42
N PRO A 505 -0.12 -21.05 21.10
CA PRO A 505 0.51 -20.86 19.79
C PRO A 505 1.67 -21.84 19.56
N LEU A 506 1.81 -22.34 18.33
CA LEU A 506 2.92 -23.19 17.89
C LEU A 506 4.00 -22.33 17.24
N LEU A 507 5.27 -22.46 17.62
CA LEU A 507 6.35 -21.84 16.87
C LEU A 507 6.43 -22.44 15.46
N ALA A 508 6.77 -21.63 14.47
CA ALA A 508 6.86 -22.09 13.09
C ALA A 508 8.02 -21.47 12.32
N ALA A 509 8.59 -22.27 11.42
CA ALA A 509 9.38 -21.78 10.31
C ALA A 509 8.49 -21.74 9.06
N VAL A 510 8.45 -20.60 8.37
CA VAL A 510 7.56 -20.39 7.22
C VAL A 510 8.39 -20.11 5.98
N HIS A 511 8.22 -20.93 4.96
CA HIS A 511 8.80 -20.72 3.64
C HIS A 511 7.79 -20.04 2.72
N VAL A 512 8.22 -18.96 2.06
CA VAL A 512 7.45 -18.23 1.06
C VAL A 512 8.24 -18.19 -0.24
N GLY A 513 7.69 -18.73 -1.33
CA GLY A 513 8.36 -18.68 -2.62
C GLY A 513 7.93 -19.78 -3.59
N PRO A 514 8.43 -19.73 -4.84
CA PRO A 514 8.23 -20.79 -5.81
C PRO A 514 9.04 -22.03 -5.42
N ASN A 515 8.55 -23.22 -5.78
CA ASN A 515 9.32 -24.45 -5.61
C ASN A 515 10.36 -24.52 -6.74
N PRO A 516 11.68 -24.45 -6.49
CA PRO A 516 12.69 -24.31 -7.53
C PRO A 516 12.96 -25.59 -8.36
N THR A 517 12.02 -26.55 -8.39
CA THR A 517 12.28 -27.89 -8.95
C THR A 517 11.48 -28.35 -10.17
N PHE A 518 10.32 -27.82 -10.57
CA PHE A 518 9.66 -28.25 -11.84
C PHE A 518 8.66 -27.22 -12.40
N ASP A 519 8.43 -27.28 -13.71
CA ASP A 519 7.54 -26.51 -14.59
C ASP A 519 6.05 -26.52 -14.19
N ASP A 520 5.72 -26.03 -13.00
CA ASP A 520 4.34 -25.75 -12.62
C ASP A 520 4.23 -24.30 -12.15
N GLU A 521 3.46 -23.51 -12.90
CA GLU A 521 3.17 -22.08 -12.80
C GLU A 521 3.61 -21.35 -11.51
N GLN A 522 4.46 -20.33 -11.69
CA GLN A 522 4.67 -19.02 -11.01
C GLN A 522 3.84 -18.61 -9.75
N ARG A 523 3.28 -19.51 -8.95
CA ARG A 523 2.48 -19.19 -7.76
C ARG A 523 3.36 -19.24 -6.53
N THR A 524 3.45 -18.10 -5.84
CA THR A 524 4.04 -18.01 -4.50
C THR A 524 3.29 -18.95 -3.55
N LYS A 525 3.98 -19.95 -3.00
CA LYS A 525 3.43 -20.86 -1.98
C LYS A 525 3.85 -20.40 -0.59
N VAL A 526 2.98 -20.64 0.40
CA VAL A 526 3.29 -20.42 1.82
C VAL A 526 3.27 -21.79 2.50
N GLU A 527 4.44 -22.25 2.92
CA GLU A 527 4.65 -23.54 3.56
C GLU A 527 5.04 -23.32 5.02
N VAL A 528 4.21 -23.82 5.94
CA VAL A 528 4.36 -23.61 7.38
C VAL A 528 4.84 -24.92 8.01
N HIS A 529 6.02 -24.90 8.61
CA HIS A 529 6.52 -25.98 9.45
C HIS A 529 6.31 -25.62 10.92
N CYS A 530 5.32 -26.23 11.57
CA CYS A 530 5.10 -26.06 13.01
C CYS A 530 6.14 -26.89 13.78
N LEU A 531 6.91 -26.25 14.65
CA LEU A 531 7.93 -26.88 15.49
C LEU A 531 7.25 -27.71 16.58
N ASP A 532 7.84 -28.86 16.89
CA ASP A 532 7.43 -29.75 17.98
C ASP A 532 5.95 -30.16 17.93
N TYR A 533 5.36 -30.20 16.72
CA TYR A 533 3.97 -30.55 16.49
C TYR A 533 3.82 -31.62 15.42
N ASP A 534 3.30 -32.78 15.83
CA ASP A 534 3.09 -33.95 14.97
C ASP A 534 1.61 -34.19 14.61
N GLY A 535 0.72 -33.27 14.98
CA GLY A 535 -0.71 -33.38 14.68
C GLY A 535 -1.05 -32.98 13.24
N ASP A 536 -2.30 -33.25 12.85
CA ASP A 536 -2.81 -32.90 11.53
C ASP A 536 -3.48 -31.51 11.53
N LEU A 537 -3.13 -30.67 10.56
CA LEU A 537 -3.73 -29.35 10.33
C LEU A 537 -4.60 -29.29 9.08
N TYR A 538 -4.67 -30.36 8.27
CA TYR A 538 -5.38 -30.35 7.00
C TYR A 538 -6.84 -29.96 7.15
N GLY A 539 -7.29 -29.07 6.26
CA GLY A 539 -8.65 -28.55 6.25
C GLY A 539 -8.93 -27.48 7.32
N GLN A 540 -8.05 -27.28 8.30
CA GLN A 540 -8.21 -26.25 9.32
C GLN A 540 -7.83 -24.88 8.77
N THR A 541 -8.46 -23.84 9.32
CA THR A 541 -8.02 -22.45 9.11
C THR A 541 -7.05 -22.09 10.22
N VAL A 542 -5.86 -21.64 9.84
CA VAL A 542 -4.82 -21.22 10.78
C VAL A 542 -4.40 -19.78 10.50
N THR A 543 -3.93 -19.10 11.53
CA THR A 543 -3.37 -17.75 11.46
C THR A 543 -1.88 -17.82 11.76
N VAL A 544 -1.08 -17.31 10.83
CA VAL A 544 0.38 -17.21 10.93
C VAL A 544 0.72 -15.78 11.35
N HIS A 545 1.45 -15.65 12.45
CA HIS A 545 1.93 -14.39 13.01
C HIS A 545 3.42 -14.25 12.74
N TRP A 546 3.81 -13.27 11.94
CA TRP A 546 5.15 -13.13 11.39
C TRP A 546 6.07 -12.38 12.34
N LEU A 547 7.18 -13.01 12.75
CA LEU A 547 8.14 -12.43 13.70
C LEU A 547 9.28 -11.70 13.01
N ASP A 548 10.00 -12.40 12.12
CA ASP A 548 11.12 -11.84 11.37
C ASP A 548 11.49 -12.69 10.16
N GLN A 549 12.25 -12.13 9.22
CA GLN A 549 12.89 -12.90 8.15
C GLN A 549 14.19 -13.53 8.65
N LEU A 550 14.36 -14.82 8.39
CA LEU A 550 15.58 -15.56 8.70
C LEU A 550 16.59 -15.45 7.57
N ARG A 551 16.14 -15.64 6.33
CA ARG A 551 16.95 -15.62 5.11
C ARG A 551 16.10 -15.55 3.84
N GLY A 552 16.75 -15.32 2.70
CA GLY A 552 16.13 -15.46 1.38
C GLY A 552 15.94 -16.93 0.95
N VAL A 553 15.33 -17.13 -0.22
CA VAL A 553 15.18 -18.45 -0.84
C VAL A 553 16.48 -18.89 -1.48
N GLU A 554 16.90 -20.13 -1.21
CA GLU A 554 18.16 -20.70 -1.70
C GLU A 554 17.91 -22.08 -2.32
N LYS A 555 18.71 -22.44 -3.34
CA LYS A 555 18.71 -23.78 -3.93
C LYS A 555 19.76 -24.65 -3.26
N PHE A 556 19.38 -25.86 -2.87
CA PHE A 556 20.28 -26.83 -2.24
C PHE A 556 20.71 -27.92 -3.22
N LYS A 557 21.97 -28.35 -3.13
CA LYS A 557 22.56 -29.37 -4.02
C LYS A 557 22.19 -30.80 -3.63
N SER A 558 21.75 -31.01 -2.40
CA SER A 558 21.39 -32.34 -1.85
C SER A 558 20.36 -32.23 -0.72
N ALA A 559 19.67 -33.34 -0.44
CA ALA A 559 18.72 -33.44 0.66
C ALA A 559 19.40 -33.25 2.03
N GLU A 560 20.64 -33.73 2.19
CA GLU A 560 21.41 -33.55 3.43
C GLU A 560 21.70 -32.07 3.68
N THR A 561 22.14 -31.33 2.65
CA THR A 561 22.42 -29.89 2.79
C THR A 561 21.17 -29.07 3.13
N LEU A 562 20.01 -29.48 2.59
CA LEU A 562 18.72 -28.87 2.93
C LEU A 562 18.33 -29.15 4.38
N ALA A 563 18.45 -30.41 4.84
CA ALA A 563 18.11 -30.79 6.21
C ALA A 563 18.96 -30.04 7.26
N VAL A 564 20.26 -29.90 7.02
CA VAL A 564 21.16 -29.11 7.89
C VAL A 564 20.73 -27.65 7.97
N GLN A 565 20.33 -27.05 6.84
CA GLN A 565 19.87 -25.67 6.83
C GLN A 565 18.53 -25.51 7.58
N ILE A 566 17.58 -26.43 7.40
CA ILE A 566 16.30 -26.41 8.12
C ILE A 566 16.53 -26.48 9.64
N GLN A 567 17.46 -27.30 10.12
CA GLN A 567 17.80 -27.37 11.55
C GLN A 567 18.35 -26.04 12.09
N ARG A 568 19.17 -25.33 11.30
CA ARG A 568 19.66 -23.99 11.65
C ARG A 568 18.54 -22.96 11.69
N ASP A 569 17.62 -23.02 10.73
CA ASP A 569 16.45 -22.15 10.68
C ASP A 569 15.60 -22.37 11.94
N ILE A 570 15.30 -23.62 12.31
CA ILE A 570 14.58 -24.00 13.54
C ILE A 570 15.27 -23.48 14.81
N ALA A 571 16.59 -23.64 14.93
CA ALA A 571 17.35 -23.12 16.07
C ALA A 571 17.23 -21.59 16.18
N THR A 572 17.25 -20.90 15.04
CA THR A 572 17.09 -19.44 14.98
C THR A 572 15.68 -19.01 15.39
N VAL A 573 14.63 -19.72 14.95
CA VAL A 573 13.24 -19.50 15.40
C VAL A 573 13.14 -19.60 16.92
N ARG A 574 13.71 -20.65 17.53
CA ARG A 574 13.68 -20.83 19.00
C ARG A 574 14.39 -19.69 19.74
N SER A 575 15.55 -19.25 19.22
CA SER A 575 16.29 -18.13 19.80
C SER A 575 15.49 -16.82 19.73
N LEU A 576 14.88 -16.51 18.58
CA LEU A 576 14.04 -15.33 18.39
C LEU A 576 12.84 -15.34 19.33
N ALA A 577 12.13 -16.47 19.43
CA ALA A 577 10.99 -16.62 20.33
C ALA A 577 11.38 -16.38 21.79
N SER A 578 12.52 -16.91 22.23
CA SER A 578 13.03 -16.72 23.59
C SER A 578 13.39 -15.26 23.90
N GLN A 579 13.96 -14.54 22.93
CA GLN A 579 14.27 -13.12 23.09
C GLN A 579 13.01 -12.25 23.21
N ILE A 580 11.97 -12.56 22.45
CA ILE A 580 10.69 -11.87 22.53
C ILE A 580 10.02 -12.11 23.89
N GLN A 581 10.17 -13.31 24.48
CA GLN A 581 9.68 -13.60 25.83
C GLN A 581 10.39 -12.82 26.95
N SER A 582 11.65 -12.43 26.73
CA SER A 582 12.46 -11.72 27.73
C SER A 582 12.27 -10.21 27.76
N ARG A 583 11.50 -9.66 26.82
CA ARG A 583 11.15 -8.23 26.69
C ARG A 583 9.73 -8.02 27.15
#